data_AF-A0A8T4MZS4-F1
#
_entry.id   AF-A0A8T4MZS4-F1
#
_cell.length_a   1.000
_cell.length_b   1.000
_cell.length_c   1.000
_cell.angle_alpha   90.00
_cell.angle_beta   90.00
_cell.angle_gamma   90.00
#
_symmetry.space_group_name_H-M   'P 1'
#
loop_
_entity.id
_entity.type
_entity.pdbx_description
1 polymer ?
#
loop_
_entity_poly.entity_id
_entity_poly.type
_entity_poly.pdbx_seq_one_letter_code
_entity_poly.pdbx_strand_id
1 'polypeptide(L)'
;MQKLSNHTVNIKNNKSGKTNKIFSIALTAVVIGLLIFLGPVQAFQLSLSGLKTNAYTAGETISFLGDVEIQTNEIVNVRNVSVVVNGETVCTIDMWGWKLTACNGVTMTLVGYSSPYGYGYGYNTFQSNGSAGSYAGYGYGYGYHQGNGPGHIVYNVTIETPHPYLWFGGNNKVKLITNVDTQALESAEYNIMVNPSIQGNGNFSMATDGYDITLQGMYNSTDYTLAGDLYSAGTPGVHYIGVGNYVPYSTTSGDITLRLYDANRNDDVGIFWVGNYSAGRWTLSYNNQVSLEGDMLSAPQ
;
A
#
# COMPACT_ATOMS: atom_id res chain seq x y z
N MET A 1 59.50 -65.64 13.75
CA MET A 1 58.56 -65.22 14.81
C MET A 1 59.07 -63.94 15.43
N GLN A 2 58.55 -62.78 15.00
CA GLN A 2 58.94 -61.47 15.53
C GLN A 2 58.08 -61.12 16.74
N LYS A 3 58.71 -60.77 17.87
CA LYS A 3 58.05 -60.32 19.09
C LYS A 3 57.41 -58.94 18.86
N LEU A 4 56.09 -58.88 18.93
CA LEU A 4 55.34 -57.63 19.01
C LEU A 4 55.68 -56.92 20.33
N SER A 5 56.31 -55.76 20.21
CA SER A 5 56.64 -54.86 21.32
C SER A 5 55.37 -54.11 21.75
N ASN A 6 54.93 -54.36 22.99
CA ASN A 6 53.83 -53.63 23.62
C ASN A 6 54.25 -52.16 23.88
N HIS A 7 53.87 -51.26 22.98
CA HIS A 7 53.93 -49.83 23.22
C HIS A 7 52.73 -49.39 24.06
N THR A 8 52.97 -49.17 25.34
CA THR A 8 52.05 -48.48 26.25
C THR A 8 52.17 -46.98 26.01
N VAL A 9 51.20 -46.41 25.30
CA VAL A 9 51.08 -44.96 25.12
C VAL A 9 50.59 -44.35 26.43
N ASN A 10 51.51 -43.76 27.20
CA ASN A 10 51.17 -42.95 28.36
C ASN A 10 50.57 -41.61 27.91
N ILE A 11 49.25 -41.56 27.76
CA ILE A 11 48.52 -40.31 27.57
C ILE A 11 48.60 -39.54 28.89
N LYS A 12 49.49 -38.55 28.96
CA LYS A 12 49.53 -37.58 30.07
C LYS A 12 48.20 -36.82 30.10
N ASN A 13 47.31 -37.25 30.98
CA ASN A 13 46.08 -36.53 31.33
C ASN A 13 46.45 -35.19 31.99
N ASN A 14 46.69 -34.17 31.18
CA ASN A 14 46.96 -32.83 31.65
C ASN A 14 45.64 -32.25 32.20
N LYS A 15 45.39 -32.45 33.50
CA LYS A 15 44.25 -31.89 34.26
C LYS A 15 44.40 -30.37 34.34
N SER A 16 44.03 -29.67 33.28
CA SER A 16 43.76 -28.23 33.31
C SER A 16 42.60 -27.90 32.37
N GLY A 17 41.45 -28.53 32.62
CA GLY A 17 40.21 -28.28 31.87
C GLY A 17 39.51 -26.94 32.20
N LYS A 18 40.18 -26.00 32.89
CA LYS A 18 39.60 -24.69 33.24
C LYS A 18 39.77 -23.67 32.11
N THR A 19 40.91 -23.65 31.41
CA THR A 19 41.19 -22.70 30.32
C THR A 19 40.31 -22.95 29.09
N ASN A 20 40.01 -24.21 28.79
CA ASN A 20 39.16 -24.58 27.65
C ASN A 20 37.70 -24.13 27.83
N LYS A 21 37.23 -23.97 29.08
CA LYS A 21 35.86 -23.51 29.36
C LYS A 21 35.68 -22.02 29.06
N ILE A 22 36.66 -21.19 29.43
CA ILE A 22 36.59 -19.74 29.21
C ILE A 22 36.60 -19.43 27.71
N PHE A 23 37.48 -20.11 26.96
CA PHE A 23 37.55 -19.94 25.51
C PHE A 23 36.24 -20.33 24.80
N SER A 24 35.63 -21.44 25.22
CA SER A 24 34.33 -21.87 24.68
C SER A 24 33.23 -20.83 24.93
N ILE A 25 33.15 -20.26 26.13
CA ILE A 25 32.15 -19.24 26.47
C ILE A 25 32.34 -17.98 25.62
N ALA A 26 33.59 -17.52 25.49
CA ALA A 26 33.91 -16.34 24.68
C ALA A 26 33.54 -16.55 23.21
N LEU A 27 33.84 -17.72 22.64
CA LEU A 27 33.48 -18.06 21.26
C LEU A 27 31.96 -18.10 21.06
N THR A 28 31.21 -18.75 21.96
CA THR A 28 29.74 -18.79 21.89
C THR A 28 29.15 -17.38 22.00
N ALA A 29 29.66 -16.53 22.90
CA ALA A 29 29.21 -15.15 23.02
C ALA A 29 29.45 -14.34 21.73
N VAL A 30 30.59 -14.55 21.06
CA VAL A 30 30.87 -13.92 19.75
C VAL A 30 29.90 -14.39 18.67
N VAL A 31 29.62 -15.71 18.59
CA VAL A 31 28.67 -16.26 17.60
C VAL A 31 27.26 -15.74 17.84
N ILE A 32 26.78 -15.73 19.08
CA ILE A 32 25.47 -15.17 19.43
C ILE A 32 25.43 -13.67 19.14
N GLY A 33 26.48 -12.94 19.48
CA GLY A 33 26.62 -11.52 19.15
C GLY A 33 26.52 -11.27 17.65
N LEU A 34 27.22 -12.06 16.82
CA LEU A 34 27.12 -11.98 15.37
C LEU A 34 25.72 -12.29 14.86
N LEU A 35 25.04 -13.31 15.39
CA LEU A 35 23.66 -13.64 15.00
C LEU A 35 22.67 -12.52 15.35
N ILE A 36 22.87 -11.83 16.48
CA ILE A 36 22.07 -10.66 16.85
C ILE A 36 22.38 -9.48 15.93
N PHE A 37 23.65 -9.25 15.60
CA PHE A 37 24.09 -8.15 14.73
C PHE A 37 23.67 -8.32 13.26
N LEU A 38 23.63 -9.56 12.76
CA LEU A 38 23.19 -9.86 11.40
C LEU A 38 21.68 -9.63 11.19
N GLY A 39 20.92 -9.47 12.28
CA GLY A 39 19.48 -9.34 12.24
C GLY A 39 18.79 -10.64 11.77
N PRO A 40 17.46 -10.71 11.90
CA PRO A 40 16.71 -11.78 11.27
C PRO A 40 16.92 -11.71 9.75
N VAL A 41 17.35 -12.81 9.14
CA VAL A 41 17.38 -12.94 7.68
C VAL A 41 15.96 -12.69 7.17
N GLN A 42 15.80 -11.72 6.28
CA GLN A 42 14.51 -11.42 5.67
C GLN A 42 14.16 -12.54 4.69
N ALA A 43 13.36 -13.47 5.16
CA ALA A 43 12.67 -14.51 4.40
C ALA A 43 11.95 -14.03 3.13
N PHE A 44 11.57 -12.77 3.16
CA PHE A 44 10.48 -12.24 2.39
C PHE A 44 10.71 -10.75 2.16
N GLN A 45 10.51 -10.31 0.93
CA GLN A 45 10.62 -8.92 0.55
C GLN A 45 9.33 -8.48 -0.13
N LEU A 46 8.67 -7.47 0.45
CA LEU A 46 7.59 -6.75 -0.22
C LEU A 46 8.15 -5.46 -0.79
N SER A 47 7.87 -5.19 -2.06
CA SER A 47 8.23 -3.92 -2.67
C SER A 47 7.12 -3.35 -3.54
N LEU A 48 7.15 -2.03 -3.72
CA LEU A 48 6.27 -1.31 -4.64
C LEU A 48 7.16 -0.71 -5.73
N SER A 49 6.71 -0.78 -6.98
CA SER A 49 7.41 -0.18 -8.11
C SER A 49 6.44 0.45 -9.10
N GLY A 50 6.90 1.40 -9.92
CA GLY A 50 6.06 2.06 -10.93
C GLY A 50 5.26 3.27 -10.43
N LEU A 51 5.34 3.62 -9.14
CA LEU A 51 4.84 4.89 -8.64
C LEU A 51 5.61 6.07 -9.27
N LYS A 52 4.88 7.10 -9.71
CA LYS A 52 5.47 8.34 -10.24
C LYS A 52 6.12 9.12 -9.09
N THR A 53 7.22 9.81 -9.39
CA THR A 53 7.85 10.74 -8.44
C THR A 53 7.16 12.10 -8.40
N ASN A 54 6.43 12.45 -9.46
CA ASN A 54 5.67 13.69 -9.55
C ASN A 54 4.25 13.48 -8.99
N ALA A 55 3.60 14.56 -8.59
CA ALA A 55 2.22 14.53 -8.14
C ALA A 55 1.28 14.01 -9.25
N TYR A 56 0.32 13.18 -8.85
CA TYR A 56 -0.81 12.77 -9.67
C TYR A 56 -1.86 13.87 -9.68
N THR A 57 -2.57 14.06 -10.78
CA THR A 57 -3.76 14.93 -10.79
C THR A 57 -4.99 14.13 -10.37
N ALA A 58 -5.94 14.71 -9.63
CA ALA A 58 -7.19 14.02 -9.35
C ALA A 58 -7.92 13.67 -10.67
N GLY A 59 -8.59 12.54 -10.71
CA GLY A 59 -9.08 11.94 -11.96
C GLY A 59 -8.05 11.01 -12.63
N GLU A 60 -6.74 11.15 -12.34
CA GLU A 60 -5.76 10.17 -12.80
C GLU A 60 -5.86 8.86 -12.02
N THR A 61 -5.54 7.75 -12.68
CA THR A 61 -5.35 6.46 -12.02
C THR A 61 -3.90 6.32 -11.54
N ILE A 62 -3.74 5.99 -10.27
CA ILE A 62 -2.44 5.70 -9.66
C ILE A 62 -2.14 4.23 -9.87
N SER A 63 -1.23 3.92 -10.80
CA SER A 63 -0.86 2.53 -11.13
C SER A 63 0.53 2.19 -10.62
N PHE A 64 0.68 1.02 -9.99
CA PHE A 64 1.96 0.49 -9.53
C PHE A 64 1.93 -1.04 -9.45
N LEU A 65 3.11 -1.64 -9.39
CA LEU A 65 3.28 -3.07 -9.17
C LEU A 65 3.59 -3.32 -7.69
N GLY A 66 2.83 -4.22 -7.09
CA GLY A 66 3.13 -4.83 -5.80
C GLY A 66 3.86 -6.13 -6.01
N ASP A 67 5.06 -6.23 -5.46
CA ASP A 67 5.93 -7.38 -5.62
C ASP A 67 6.13 -8.08 -4.27
N VAL A 68 5.85 -9.38 -4.25
CA VAL A 68 6.08 -10.30 -3.14
C VAL A 68 7.14 -11.31 -3.58
N GLU A 69 8.35 -11.15 -3.04
CA GLU A 69 9.48 -12.04 -3.29
C GLU A 69 9.74 -12.91 -2.06
N ILE A 70 9.60 -14.23 -2.22
CA ILE A 70 9.91 -15.24 -1.20
C ILE A 70 11.31 -15.78 -1.49
N GLN A 71 12.24 -15.59 -0.56
CA GLN A 71 13.63 -16.04 -0.72
C GLN A 71 13.73 -17.57 -0.80
N THR A 72 14.75 -18.05 -1.51
CA THR A 72 14.95 -19.49 -1.72
C THR A 72 15.15 -20.20 -0.38
N ASN A 73 14.43 -21.32 -0.20
CA ASN A 73 14.44 -22.21 0.98
C ASN A 73 13.50 -21.83 2.14
N GLU A 74 12.57 -20.91 1.93
CA GLU A 74 11.51 -20.62 2.90
C GLU A 74 10.13 -21.05 2.42
N ILE A 75 9.41 -21.81 3.25
CA ILE A 75 8.01 -22.19 3.00
C ILE A 75 7.14 -21.17 3.70
N VAL A 76 6.70 -20.16 2.94
CA VAL A 76 5.83 -19.10 3.44
C VAL A 76 4.45 -19.26 2.81
N ASN A 77 3.46 -19.53 3.66
CA ASN A 77 2.07 -19.61 3.24
C ASN A 77 1.43 -18.22 3.26
N VAL A 78 1.43 -17.54 2.12
CA VAL A 78 0.79 -16.24 1.94
C VAL A 78 -0.72 -16.41 1.91
N ARG A 79 -1.42 -15.80 2.86
CA ARG A 79 -2.89 -15.87 2.97
C ARG A 79 -3.56 -14.80 2.12
N ASN A 80 -3.10 -13.57 2.26
CA ASN A 80 -3.67 -12.44 1.56
C ASN A 80 -2.67 -11.30 1.45
N VAL A 81 -2.92 -10.41 0.49
CA VAL A 81 -2.19 -9.16 0.27
C VAL A 81 -3.19 -8.02 0.33
N SER A 82 -2.81 -6.98 1.06
CA SER A 82 -3.62 -5.80 1.32
C SER A 82 -2.88 -4.54 0.89
N VAL A 83 -3.61 -3.60 0.29
CA VAL A 83 -3.14 -2.24 0.03
C VAL A 83 -3.57 -1.37 1.20
N VAL A 84 -2.63 -0.64 1.78
CA VAL A 84 -2.87 0.31 2.85
C VAL A 84 -2.54 1.72 2.38
N VAL A 85 -3.48 2.63 2.53
CA VAL A 85 -3.36 4.04 2.17
C VAL A 85 -3.65 4.87 3.42
N ASN A 86 -2.72 5.74 3.82
CA ASN A 86 -2.85 6.59 5.00
C ASN A 86 -3.21 5.84 6.30
N GLY A 87 -2.74 4.59 6.41
CA GLY A 87 -3.01 3.71 7.56
C GLY A 87 -4.34 2.95 7.49
N GLU A 88 -5.16 3.17 6.46
CA GLU A 88 -6.41 2.44 6.23
C GLU A 88 -6.22 1.33 5.19
N THR A 89 -6.73 0.12 5.48
CA THR A 89 -6.74 -1.00 4.52
C THR A 89 -7.85 -0.80 3.50
N VAL A 90 -7.50 -0.46 2.26
CA VAL A 90 -8.45 -0.08 1.21
C VAL A 90 -8.86 -1.26 0.32
N CYS A 91 -8.03 -2.30 0.23
CA CYS A 91 -8.33 -3.50 -0.56
C CYS A 91 -7.51 -4.68 -0.06
N THR A 92 -8.14 -5.86 0.02
CA THR A 92 -7.49 -7.12 0.36
C THR A 92 -7.91 -8.20 -0.63
N ILE A 93 -6.93 -8.92 -1.17
CA ILE A 93 -7.15 -10.10 -2.03
C ILE A 93 -6.38 -11.30 -1.49
N ASP A 94 -6.83 -12.50 -1.85
CA ASP A 94 -6.06 -13.71 -1.58
C ASP A 94 -4.90 -13.92 -2.57
N MET A 95 -4.13 -14.97 -2.37
CA MET A 95 -3.00 -15.33 -3.23
C MET A 95 -3.38 -15.64 -4.70
N TRP A 96 -4.66 -15.88 -4.98
CA TRP A 96 -5.18 -16.17 -6.32
C TRP A 96 -5.84 -14.96 -6.99
N GLY A 97 -5.85 -13.81 -6.31
CA GLY A 97 -6.46 -12.58 -6.81
C GLY A 97 -7.96 -12.46 -6.55
N TRP A 98 -8.56 -13.34 -5.73
CA TRP A 98 -9.95 -13.18 -5.33
C TRP A 98 -10.06 -12.10 -4.26
N LYS A 99 -11.02 -11.18 -4.45
CA LYS A 99 -11.28 -10.10 -3.50
C LYS A 99 -11.85 -10.67 -2.20
N LEU A 100 -11.20 -10.36 -1.08
CA LEU A 100 -11.67 -10.70 0.26
C LEU A 100 -12.45 -9.55 0.91
N THR A 101 -12.22 -8.31 0.47
CA THR A 101 -12.94 -7.11 0.91
C THR A 101 -13.52 -6.34 -0.28
N ALA A 102 -14.36 -5.33 0.01
CA ALA A 102 -14.84 -4.39 -0.99
C ALA A 102 -13.69 -3.44 -1.38
N CYS A 103 -13.07 -3.68 -2.53
CA CYS A 103 -12.02 -2.81 -3.08
C CYS A 103 -12.63 -1.63 -3.86
N ASN A 104 -13.32 -0.73 -3.16
CA ASN A 104 -13.91 0.46 -3.78
C ASN A 104 -12.79 1.43 -4.18
N GLY A 105 -12.76 1.86 -5.45
CA GLY A 105 -11.72 2.73 -5.98
C GLY A 105 -10.34 2.07 -6.09
N VAL A 106 -10.21 0.76 -5.86
CA VAL A 106 -8.95 0.02 -5.99
C VAL A 106 -9.17 -1.25 -6.81
N THR A 107 -8.37 -1.42 -7.86
CA THR A 107 -8.30 -2.68 -8.59
C THR A 107 -6.92 -3.29 -8.37
N MET A 108 -6.91 -4.55 -7.92
CA MET A 108 -5.69 -5.32 -7.74
C MET A 108 -5.83 -6.62 -8.52
N THR A 109 -4.94 -6.85 -9.48
CA THR A 109 -4.97 -8.02 -10.37
C THR A 109 -3.65 -8.77 -10.28
N LEU A 110 -3.72 -10.10 -10.18
CA LEU A 110 -2.54 -10.95 -10.24
C LEU A 110 -1.97 -10.92 -11.66
N VAL A 111 -0.75 -10.43 -11.83
CA VAL A 111 -0.06 -10.33 -13.13
C VAL A 111 0.81 -11.55 -13.36
N GLY A 112 1.51 -11.99 -12.31
CA GLY A 112 2.50 -13.03 -12.41
C GLY A 112 2.58 -13.82 -11.11
N TYR A 113 2.71 -15.13 -11.26
CA TYR A 113 3.02 -16.04 -10.17
C TYR A 113 4.03 -17.05 -10.68
N SER A 114 5.25 -17.03 -10.16
CA SER A 114 6.16 -18.15 -10.33
C SER A 114 5.89 -19.17 -9.24
N SER A 115 5.25 -20.27 -9.63
CA SER A 115 5.09 -21.41 -8.75
C SER A 115 6.49 -21.91 -8.33
N PRO A 116 6.77 -22.00 -7.02
CA PRO A 116 8.00 -22.62 -6.55
C PRO A 116 8.02 -24.14 -6.82
N TYR A 117 6.89 -24.71 -7.23
CA TYR A 117 6.79 -26.10 -7.65
C TYR A 117 7.40 -26.27 -9.04
N GLY A 118 8.70 -26.57 -9.07
CA GLY A 118 9.33 -27.17 -10.23
C GLY A 118 8.50 -28.37 -10.67
N TYR A 119 8.05 -28.36 -11.92
CA TYR A 119 7.36 -29.50 -12.52
C TYR A 119 8.28 -30.71 -12.45
N GLY A 120 8.04 -31.59 -11.47
CA GLY A 120 8.56 -32.93 -11.50
C GLY A 120 8.07 -33.56 -12.80
N TYR A 121 9.02 -34.01 -13.63
CA TYR A 121 8.74 -34.74 -14.86
C TYR A 121 7.99 -36.04 -14.54
N GLY A 122 6.67 -35.96 -14.40
CA GLY A 122 5.79 -37.10 -14.58
C GLY A 122 5.89 -37.48 -16.05
N TYR A 123 6.54 -38.60 -16.35
CA TYR A 123 6.49 -39.24 -17.67
C TYR A 123 5.03 -39.65 -17.96
N ASN A 124 4.23 -38.70 -18.42
CA ASN A 124 2.98 -38.99 -19.10
C ASN A 124 3.36 -39.21 -20.56
N THR A 125 3.58 -40.48 -20.92
CA THR A 125 3.55 -40.88 -22.32
C THR A 125 2.17 -40.52 -22.86
N PHE A 126 2.11 -39.52 -23.72
CA PHE A 126 0.92 -39.16 -24.47
C PHE A 126 0.47 -40.37 -25.28
N GLN A 127 -0.69 -40.93 -24.95
CA GLN A 127 -1.50 -41.61 -25.95
C GLN A 127 -2.71 -40.75 -26.26
N SER A 128 -2.67 -40.26 -27.50
CA SER A 128 -3.67 -39.49 -28.19
C SER A 128 -5.03 -40.21 -28.23
N ASN A 129 -6.08 -39.38 -28.15
CA ASN A 129 -7.49 -39.63 -28.49
C ASN A 129 -8.37 -40.41 -27.50
N GLY A 130 -9.18 -39.64 -26.78
CA GLY A 130 -10.55 -40.04 -26.44
C GLY A 130 -10.88 -40.04 -24.97
N SER A 131 -11.66 -39.02 -24.57
CA SER A 131 -12.61 -39.04 -23.45
C SER A 131 -12.04 -39.18 -22.03
N ALA A 132 -12.14 -38.07 -21.30
CA ALA A 132 -12.09 -37.88 -19.85
C ALA A 132 -12.13 -39.18 -19.00
N GLY A 133 -10.96 -39.72 -18.71
CA GLY A 133 -10.73 -40.70 -17.66
C GLY A 133 -10.04 -40.02 -16.48
N SER A 134 -10.60 -40.18 -15.28
CA SER A 134 -9.97 -39.77 -14.02
C SER A 134 -8.72 -40.63 -13.79
N TYR A 135 -7.52 -40.05 -13.87
CA TYR A 135 -6.26 -40.77 -13.64
C TYR A 135 -5.69 -40.49 -12.26
N ALA A 136 -5.74 -41.49 -11.39
CA ALA A 136 -4.91 -41.61 -10.20
C ALA A 136 -3.52 -42.15 -10.61
N GLY A 137 -2.62 -41.24 -10.99
CA GLY A 137 -1.22 -41.59 -11.27
C GLY A 137 -0.48 -41.88 -9.97
N TYR A 138 -0.12 -43.14 -9.72
CA TYR A 138 0.80 -43.55 -8.67
C TYR A 138 2.24 -43.23 -9.08
N GLY A 139 2.57 -41.94 -9.14
CA GLY A 139 3.94 -41.49 -9.28
C GLY A 139 4.66 -41.63 -7.95
N TYR A 140 5.56 -42.62 -7.83
CA TYR A 140 6.56 -42.68 -6.76
C TYR A 140 7.66 -41.65 -7.05
N GLY A 141 7.28 -40.37 -7.02
CA GLY A 141 8.24 -39.29 -6.95
C GLY A 141 8.84 -39.28 -5.55
N TYR A 142 10.04 -39.83 -5.39
CA TYR A 142 10.95 -39.47 -4.29
C TYR A 142 11.44 -38.03 -4.49
N GLY A 143 10.50 -37.10 -4.55
CA GLY A 143 10.77 -35.68 -4.70
C GLY A 143 11.24 -35.12 -3.36
N TYR A 144 12.54 -35.18 -3.12
CA TYR A 144 13.28 -34.22 -2.28
C TYR A 144 13.22 -32.77 -2.84
N HIS A 145 12.11 -32.42 -3.49
CA HIS A 145 11.81 -31.12 -4.12
C HIS A 145 10.47 -30.59 -3.64
N GLN A 146 10.13 -30.93 -2.39
CA GLN A 146 9.01 -30.34 -1.68
C GLN A 146 9.44 -28.97 -1.16
N GLY A 147 9.14 -27.91 -1.92
CA GLY A 147 8.81 -26.61 -1.33
C GLY A 147 9.82 -25.46 -1.40
N ASN A 148 10.99 -25.59 -2.03
CA ASN A 148 12.06 -24.57 -1.94
C ASN A 148 12.36 -23.84 -3.27
N GLY A 149 11.34 -23.53 -4.07
CA GLY A 149 11.50 -22.56 -5.15
C GLY A 149 11.30 -21.13 -4.65
N PRO A 150 11.96 -20.11 -5.23
CA PRO A 150 11.56 -18.73 -5.00
C PRO A 150 10.14 -18.53 -5.54
N GLY A 151 9.22 -18.23 -4.64
CA GLY A 151 7.87 -17.83 -5.01
C GLY A 151 7.88 -16.33 -5.28
N HIS A 152 7.52 -15.95 -6.49
CA HIS A 152 7.38 -14.55 -6.88
C HIS A 152 5.91 -14.29 -7.22
N ILE A 153 5.30 -13.35 -6.52
CA ILE A 153 3.90 -12.96 -6.74
C ILE A 153 3.86 -11.48 -7.07
N VAL A 154 3.34 -11.15 -8.24
CA VAL A 154 3.28 -9.76 -8.72
C VAL A 154 1.83 -9.37 -8.96
N TYR A 155 1.43 -8.27 -8.33
CA TYR A 155 0.13 -7.65 -8.49
C TYR A 155 0.24 -6.33 -9.23
N ASN A 156 -0.66 -6.09 -10.17
CA ASN A 156 -0.89 -4.75 -10.70
C ASN A 156 -1.97 -4.10 -9.85
N VAL A 157 -1.62 -2.99 -9.20
CA VAL A 157 -2.49 -2.21 -8.34
C VAL A 157 -2.81 -0.90 -9.03
N THR A 158 -4.08 -0.57 -9.14
CA THR A 158 -4.55 0.71 -9.64
C THR A 158 -5.51 1.33 -8.62
N ILE A 159 -5.24 2.57 -8.22
CA ILE A 159 -6.08 3.35 -7.30
C ILE A 159 -6.73 4.47 -8.12
N GLU A 160 -8.06 4.51 -8.12
CA GLU A 160 -8.84 5.58 -8.73
C GLU A 160 -8.75 6.85 -7.88
N THR A 161 -8.68 7.99 -8.55
CA THR A 161 -8.80 9.30 -7.90
C THR A 161 -9.94 10.08 -8.57
N PRO A 162 -10.69 10.91 -7.83
CA PRO A 162 -10.60 11.11 -6.39
C PRO A 162 -11.22 9.95 -5.59
N HIS A 163 -10.73 9.70 -4.37
CA HIS A 163 -11.37 8.74 -3.44
C HIS A 163 -11.22 9.21 -1.99
N PRO A 164 -12.21 8.97 -1.09
CA PRO A 164 -12.20 9.49 0.29
C PRO A 164 -10.99 9.16 1.17
N TYR A 165 -10.28 8.06 0.92
CA TYR A 165 -9.07 7.69 1.68
C TYR A 165 -7.80 8.42 1.22
N LEU A 166 -7.87 9.19 0.12
CA LEU A 166 -6.77 10.02 -0.38
C LEU A 166 -6.90 11.45 0.11
N TRP A 167 -5.75 12.05 0.44
CA TRP A 167 -5.57 13.46 0.74
C TRP A 167 -5.15 14.20 -0.53
N PHE A 168 -5.81 15.31 -0.83
CA PHE A 168 -5.49 16.15 -1.98
C PHE A 168 -4.59 17.32 -1.56
N GLY A 169 -3.53 17.61 -2.31
CA GLY A 169 -2.51 18.59 -1.91
C GLY A 169 -1.54 18.08 -0.83
N GLY A 170 -1.79 16.91 -0.23
CA GLY A 170 -0.94 16.27 0.78
C GLY A 170 -0.23 15.01 0.28
N ASN A 171 0.70 14.52 1.11
CA ASN A 171 1.40 13.25 0.93
C ASN A 171 0.52 12.10 1.43
N ASN A 172 0.15 11.22 0.51
CA ASN A 172 -0.50 9.96 0.81
C ASN A 172 0.54 8.87 1.01
N LYS A 173 0.42 8.16 2.11
CA LYS A 173 1.31 7.04 2.46
C LYS A 173 0.73 5.75 1.92
N VAL A 174 1.40 5.12 0.98
CA VAL A 174 0.98 3.85 0.38
C VAL A 174 1.97 2.75 0.75
N LYS A 175 1.45 1.62 1.22
CA LYS A 175 2.23 0.41 1.46
C LYS A 175 1.40 -0.84 1.18
N LEU A 176 2.10 -1.96 1.05
CA LEU A 176 1.50 -3.28 0.98
C LEU A 176 1.70 -3.99 2.31
N ILE A 177 0.68 -4.74 2.74
CA ILE A 177 0.75 -5.67 3.86
C ILE A 177 0.38 -7.04 3.34
N THR A 178 1.19 -8.05 3.66
CA THR A 178 0.84 -9.45 3.41
C THR A 178 0.74 -10.19 4.72
N ASN A 179 -0.29 -11.03 4.85
CA ASN A 179 -0.46 -11.88 6.02
C ASN A 179 0.00 -13.30 5.69
N VAL A 180 0.87 -13.82 6.53
CA VAL A 180 1.30 -15.22 6.51
C VAL A 180 0.79 -15.91 7.78
N ASP A 181 0.95 -17.22 7.91
CA ASP A 181 0.40 -17.99 9.04
C ASP A 181 0.84 -17.49 10.43
N THR A 182 2.02 -16.87 10.54
CA THR A 182 2.62 -16.49 11.82
C THR A 182 2.70 -14.99 12.07
N GLN A 183 2.60 -14.15 11.03
CA GLN A 183 2.85 -12.72 11.13
C GLN A 183 2.30 -11.93 9.94
N ALA A 184 2.20 -10.60 10.11
CA ALA A 184 2.02 -9.66 9.03
C ALA A 184 3.37 -9.09 8.62
N LEU A 185 3.60 -8.97 7.32
CA LEU A 185 4.80 -8.37 6.75
C LEU A 185 4.38 -7.12 5.97
N GLU A 186 5.17 -6.06 6.10
CA GLU A 186 4.90 -4.77 5.48
C GLU A 186 6.00 -4.43 4.48
N SER A 187 5.61 -3.79 3.38
CA SER A 187 6.57 -3.14 2.48
C SER A 187 7.10 -1.84 3.09
N ALA A 188 8.09 -1.24 2.43
CA ALA A 188 8.38 0.17 2.62
C ALA A 188 7.13 1.03 2.33
N GLU A 189 7.04 2.16 3.03
CA GLU A 189 6.00 3.17 2.81
C GLU A 189 6.47 4.16 1.74
N TYR A 190 5.61 4.41 0.76
CA TYR A 190 5.85 5.36 -0.33
C TYR A 190 4.92 6.56 -0.17
N ASN A 191 5.49 7.77 -0.25
CA ASN A 191 4.69 9.00 -0.28
C ASN A 191 4.34 9.33 -1.73
N ILE A 192 3.06 9.50 -2.01
CA ILE A 192 2.55 10.00 -3.29
C ILE A 192 1.74 11.27 -3.06
N MET A 193 1.84 12.23 -3.95
CA MET A 193 1.07 13.46 -3.89
C MET A 193 -0.07 13.39 -4.91
N VAL A 194 -1.28 13.76 -4.51
CA VAL A 194 -2.42 13.88 -5.42
C VAL A 194 -2.87 15.33 -5.43
N ASN A 195 -2.61 16.04 -6.50
CA ASN A 195 -3.08 17.39 -6.71
C ASN A 195 -4.57 17.36 -7.06
N PRO A 196 -5.34 18.38 -6.64
CA PRO A 196 -6.70 18.56 -7.13
C PRO A 196 -6.73 18.62 -8.67
N SER A 197 -7.80 18.09 -9.28
CA SER A 197 -8.02 18.28 -10.71
C SER A 197 -8.59 19.66 -10.96
N ILE A 198 -7.99 20.40 -11.88
CA ILE A 198 -8.56 21.64 -12.41
C ILE A 198 -9.38 21.33 -13.69
N GLN A 199 -9.68 20.05 -13.97
CA GLN A 199 -10.52 19.69 -15.11
C GLN A 199 -11.99 19.61 -14.68
N GLY A 200 -12.64 20.78 -14.63
CA GLY A 200 -14.09 20.91 -14.59
C GLY A 200 -14.64 21.41 -15.92
N ASN A 201 -15.91 21.20 -16.17
CA ASN A 201 -16.65 21.81 -17.27
C ASN A 201 -17.35 23.12 -16.87
N GLY A 202 -17.29 23.48 -15.59
CA GLY A 202 -17.76 24.74 -15.04
C GLY A 202 -16.72 25.41 -14.16
N ASN A 203 -16.85 26.73 -14.01
CA ASN A 203 -16.12 27.50 -13.02
C ASN A 203 -17.05 27.79 -11.85
N PHE A 204 -16.53 27.74 -10.63
CA PHE A 204 -17.23 28.26 -9.47
C PHE A 204 -16.38 29.31 -8.76
N SER A 205 -17.05 30.28 -8.14
CA SER A 205 -16.41 31.27 -7.30
C SER A 205 -17.37 31.64 -6.19
N MET A 206 -16.90 31.50 -4.95
CA MET A 206 -17.64 31.82 -3.75
C MET A 206 -16.78 32.70 -2.85
N ALA A 207 -17.37 33.75 -2.29
CA ALA A 207 -16.67 34.67 -1.41
C ALA A 207 -17.46 34.88 -0.12
N THR A 208 -16.78 35.12 0.99
CA THR A 208 -17.45 35.50 2.24
C THR A 208 -18.08 36.88 2.14
N ASP A 209 -19.03 37.20 3.00
CA ASP A 209 -19.51 38.58 3.15
C ASP A 209 -18.31 39.50 3.42
N GLY A 210 -18.09 40.51 2.57
CA GLY A 210 -16.92 41.40 2.63
C GLY A 210 -15.72 40.97 1.78
N TYR A 211 -15.76 39.81 1.11
CA TYR A 211 -14.73 39.32 0.18
C TYR A 211 -13.35 39.05 0.81
N ASP A 212 -13.27 38.92 2.13
CA ASP A 212 -12.01 38.64 2.83
C ASP A 212 -11.45 37.25 2.51
N ILE A 213 -12.32 36.29 2.20
CA ILE A 213 -11.99 34.94 1.76
C ILE A 213 -12.71 34.68 0.44
N THR A 214 -11.97 34.22 -0.56
CA THR A 214 -12.51 33.79 -1.85
C THR A 214 -12.02 32.39 -2.17
N LEU A 215 -12.96 31.48 -2.44
CA LEU A 215 -12.69 30.16 -2.98
C LEU A 215 -13.12 30.15 -4.44
N GLN A 216 -12.18 29.90 -5.34
CA GLN A 216 -12.41 29.87 -6.78
C GLN A 216 -11.81 28.61 -7.38
N GLY A 217 -12.50 28.03 -8.35
CA GLY A 217 -12.04 26.80 -8.95
C GLY A 217 -12.96 26.26 -10.02
N MET A 218 -12.85 24.96 -10.19
CA MET A 218 -13.51 24.19 -11.23
C MET A 218 -14.53 23.26 -10.61
N TYR A 219 -15.63 23.09 -11.33
CA TYR A 219 -16.70 22.17 -11.01
C TYR A 219 -16.89 21.20 -12.17
N ASN A 220 -17.04 19.93 -11.86
CA ASN A 220 -17.39 18.90 -12.83
C ASN A 220 -18.84 18.45 -12.61
N SER A 221 -19.72 18.84 -13.52
CA SER A 221 -21.15 18.51 -13.41
C SER A 221 -21.49 17.03 -13.67
N THR A 222 -20.53 16.22 -14.11
CA THR A 222 -20.73 14.77 -14.34
C THR A 222 -20.65 13.98 -13.03
N ASP A 223 -19.68 14.30 -12.19
CA ASP A 223 -19.41 13.60 -10.92
C ASP A 223 -19.66 14.47 -9.68
N TYR A 224 -20.14 15.70 -9.88
CA TYR A 224 -20.46 16.68 -8.85
C TYR A 224 -19.25 17.11 -8.01
N THR A 225 -18.03 16.92 -8.52
CA THR A 225 -16.81 17.29 -7.80
C THR A 225 -16.46 18.76 -7.97
N LEU A 226 -15.89 19.34 -6.92
CA LEU A 226 -15.36 20.70 -6.92
C LEU A 226 -13.90 20.67 -6.45
N ALA A 227 -13.09 21.51 -7.08
CA ALA A 227 -11.69 21.66 -6.77
C ALA A 227 -11.26 23.10 -7.04
N GLY A 228 -10.62 23.76 -6.09
CA GLY A 228 -10.26 25.16 -6.23
C GLY A 228 -9.25 25.63 -5.20
N ASP A 229 -8.81 26.86 -5.38
CA ASP A 229 -7.94 27.56 -4.46
C ASP A 229 -8.75 28.52 -3.60
N LEU A 230 -8.44 28.54 -2.31
CA LEU A 230 -8.94 29.49 -1.34
C LEU A 230 -7.83 30.48 -1.00
N TYR A 231 -8.15 31.75 -1.21
CA TYR A 231 -7.30 32.89 -0.95
C TYR A 231 -7.93 33.78 0.11
N SER A 232 -7.10 34.37 0.97
CA SER A 232 -7.53 35.46 1.85
C SER A 232 -6.92 36.79 1.43
N ALA A 233 -7.76 37.80 1.19
CA ALA A 233 -7.32 39.13 0.79
C ALA A 233 -6.48 39.84 1.87
N GLY A 234 -6.77 39.58 3.14
CA GLY A 234 -6.09 40.20 4.28
C GLY A 234 -4.80 39.50 4.72
N THR A 235 -4.60 38.24 4.32
CA THR A 235 -3.44 37.43 4.74
C THR A 235 -2.87 36.64 3.56
N PRO A 236 -1.94 37.24 2.77
CA PRO A 236 -1.43 36.64 1.53
C PRO A 236 -0.58 35.36 1.74
N GLY A 237 -0.22 35.02 2.98
CA GLY A 237 0.42 33.74 3.31
C GLY A 237 -0.57 32.59 3.50
N VAL A 238 -1.86 32.86 3.50
CA VAL A 238 -2.91 31.85 3.66
C VAL A 238 -3.37 31.39 2.29
N HIS A 239 -2.94 30.19 1.90
CA HIS A 239 -3.33 29.53 0.65
C HIS A 239 -3.77 28.11 0.96
N TYR A 240 -5.05 27.84 0.73
CA TYR A 240 -5.61 26.50 0.87
C TYR A 240 -6.10 25.98 -0.48
N ILE A 241 -6.03 24.67 -0.64
CA ILE A 241 -6.65 23.94 -1.74
C ILE A 241 -7.93 23.32 -1.21
N GLY A 242 -9.06 23.63 -1.82
CA GLY A 242 -10.35 23.04 -1.51
C GLY A 242 -10.71 21.94 -2.50
N VAL A 243 -11.05 20.75 -2.00
CA VAL A 243 -11.62 19.64 -2.80
C VAL A 243 -12.86 19.11 -2.13
N GLY A 244 -13.91 18.84 -2.87
CA GLY A 244 -15.12 18.26 -2.31
C GLY A 244 -16.20 17.99 -3.35
N ASN A 245 -17.46 18.10 -2.95
CA ASN A 245 -18.60 17.86 -3.82
C ASN A 245 -19.67 18.94 -3.68
N TYR A 246 -20.33 19.27 -4.78
CA TYR A 246 -21.54 20.09 -4.82
C TYR A 246 -22.67 19.27 -5.45
N VAL A 247 -23.65 18.86 -4.65
CA VAL A 247 -24.79 18.05 -5.11
C VAL A 247 -26.00 18.97 -5.32
N PRO A 248 -26.34 19.34 -6.57
CA PRO A 248 -27.43 20.26 -6.84
C PRO A 248 -28.80 19.61 -6.59
N TYR A 249 -29.67 20.32 -5.87
CA TYR A 249 -31.11 20.03 -5.82
C TYR A 249 -31.88 20.76 -6.91
N SER A 250 -31.36 21.91 -7.33
CA SER A 250 -31.89 22.75 -8.40
C SER A 250 -30.76 23.56 -9.03
N THR A 251 -31.09 24.43 -9.99
CA THR A 251 -30.11 25.36 -10.58
C THR A 251 -29.61 26.43 -9.60
N THR A 252 -30.29 26.62 -8.47
CA THR A 252 -29.98 27.66 -7.48
C THR A 252 -29.82 27.13 -6.06
N SER A 253 -29.73 25.80 -5.90
CA SER A 253 -29.57 25.20 -4.58
C SER A 253 -28.89 23.83 -4.62
N GLY A 254 -28.13 23.49 -3.59
CA GLY A 254 -27.52 22.18 -3.42
C GLY A 254 -26.70 22.07 -2.13
N ASP A 255 -26.24 20.88 -1.82
CA ASP A 255 -25.35 20.64 -0.69
C ASP A 255 -23.90 20.79 -1.12
N ILE A 256 -23.08 21.38 -0.25
CA ILE A 256 -21.64 21.54 -0.44
C ILE A 256 -20.92 20.75 0.65
N THR A 257 -19.97 19.93 0.22
CA THR A 257 -18.94 19.37 1.10
C THR A 257 -17.59 19.83 0.59
N LEU A 258 -16.70 20.26 1.47
CA LEU A 258 -15.39 20.78 1.10
C LEU A 258 -14.36 20.34 2.11
N ARG A 259 -13.23 19.82 1.64
CA ARG A 259 -12.04 19.60 2.45
C ARG A 259 -10.97 20.59 2.01
N LEU A 260 -10.54 21.44 2.94
CA LEU A 260 -9.52 22.46 2.72
C LEU A 260 -8.16 21.96 3.23
N TYR A 261 -7.14 21.99 2.39
CA TYR A 261 -5.77 21.57 2.70
C TYR A 261 -4.83 22.77 2.59
N ASP A 262 -3.95 22.97 3.55
CA ASP A 262 -2.90 23.99 3.50
C ASP A 262 -1.91 23.60 2.39
N ALA A 263 -1.88 24.41 1.33
CA ALA A 263 -1.06 24.15 0.15
C ALA A 263 0.44 24.15 0.46
N ASN A 264 0.84 24.69 1.62
CA ASN A 264 2.24 24.76 2.06
C ASN A 264 2.64 23.59 2.96
N ARG A 265 1.71 22.70 3.30
CA ARG A 265 1.94 21.58 4.23
C ARG A 265 1.62 20.24 3.59
N ASN A 266 2.68 19.51 3.25
CA ASN A 266 2.56 18.18 2.67
C ASN A 266 1.98 17.13 3.65
N ASP A 267 1.90 17.43 4.94
CA ASP A 267 1.35 16.54 5.98
C ASP A 267 -0.08 16.93 6.41
N ASP A 268 -0.70 17.90 5.73
CA ASP A 268 -2.04 18.34 6.11
C ASP A 268 -3.11 17.32 5.72
N VAL A 269 -3.89 16.90 6.71
CA VAL A 269 -5.04 15.98 6.56
C VAL A 269 -6.30 16.70 6.08
N GLY A 270 -6.24 18.03 6.04
CA GLY A 270 -7.29 18.93 5.64
C GLY A 270 -8.42 19.08 6.65
N ILE A 271 -9.16 20.17 6.52
CA ILE A 271 -10.29 20.54 7.37
C ILE A 271 -11.57 20.29 6.59
N PHE A 272 -12.49 19.48 7.12
CA PHE A 272 -13.75 19.13 6.46
C PHE A 272 -14.89 20.06 6.84
N TRP A 273 -15.52 20.66 5.84
CA TRP A 273 -16.62 21.61 5.92
C TRP A 273 -17.85 21.03 5.24
N VAL A 274 -19.01 21.30 5.83
CA VAL A 274 -20.32 20.91 5.28
C VAL A 274 -21.22 22.13 5.25
N GLY A 275 -22.01 22.24 4.19
CA GLY A 275 -22.79 23.43 3.93
C GLY A 275 -23.82 23.27 2.84
N ASN A 276 -24.44 24.38 2.47
CA ASN A 276 -25.40 24.44 1.38
C ASN A 276 -25.22 25.72 0.56
N TYR A 277 -25.68 25.66 -0.67
CA TYR A 277 -25.93 26.80 -1.53
C TYR A 277 -27.43 26.94 -1.71
N SER A 278 -27.95 28.17 -1.57
CA SER A 278 -29.36 28.48 -1.79
C SER A 278 -29.54 29.94 -2.17
N ALA A 279 -30.26 30.17 -3.27
CA ALA A 279 -30.67 31.50 -3.73
C ALA A 279 -29.50 32.50 -3.87
N GLY A 280 -28.36 32.06 -4.42
CA GLY A 280 -27.19 32.91 -4.64
C GLY A 280 -26.25 33.03 -3.44
N ARG A 281 -26.59 32.45 -2.29
CA ARG A 281 -25.77 32.47 -1.07
C ARG A 281 -25.31 31.08 -0.70
N TRP A 282 -24.14 30.99 -0.08
CA TRP A 282 -23.61 29.74 0.45
C TRP A 282 -23.36 29.86 1.95
N THR A 283 -23.44 28.72 2.63
CA THR A 283 -23.05 28.55 4.03
C THR A 283 -22.14 27.35 4.11
N LEU A 284 -21.03 27.43 4.82
CA LEU A 284 -20.16 26.31 5.20
C LEU A 284 -20.02 26.30 6.71
N SER A 285 -19.97 25.12 7.31
CA SER A 285 -19.79 24.93 8.74
C SER A 285 -18.72 23.87 9.02
N TYR A 286 -17.90 24.16 10.03
CA TYR A 286 -16.92 23.24 10.59
C TYR A 286 -17.33 22.88 12.02
N ASN A 287 -17.55 21.58 12.27
CA ASN A 287 -17.93 21.03 13.58
C ASN A 287 -19.11 21.75 14.26
N ASN A 288 -20.02 22.38 13.51
CA ASN A 288 -21.10 23.22 14.03
C ASN A 288 -20.64 24.40 14.93
N GLN A 289 -19.35 24.75 14.92
CA GLN A 289 -18.78 25.81 15.76
C GLN A 289 -18.39 27.04 14.97
N VAL A 290 -17.85 26.84 13.77
CA VAL A 290 -17.43 27.92 12.88
C VAL A 290 -18.32 27.85 11.65
N SER A 291 -18.94 28.97 11.29
CA SER A 291 -19.69 29.10 10.06
C SER A 291 -19.10 30.22 9.22
N LEU A 292 -18.94 29.95 7.94
CA LEU A 292 -18.65 30.92 6.91
C LEU A 292 -19.87 31.04 6.03
N GLU A 293 -20.22 32.25 5.64
CA GLU A 293 -21.29 32.52 4.71
C GLU A 293 -20.89 33.64 3.75
N GLY A 294 -21.53 33.65 2.59
CA GLY A 294 -21.40 34.75 1.66
C GLY A 294 -22.07 34.48 0.33
N ASP A 295 -21.56 35.15 -0.70
CA ASP A 295 -22.18 35.18 -2.01
C ASP A 295 -21.50 34.21 -2.98
N MET A 296 -22.32 33.56 -3.80
CA MET A 296 -21.87 32.77 -4.95
C MET A 296 -21.70 33.71 -6.14
N LEU A 297 -20.46 34.03 -6.49
CA LEU A 297 -20.12 34.94 -7.58
C LEU A 297 -20.29 34.27 -8.94
N SER A 298 -19.98 32.97 -9.00
CA SER A 298 -20.25 32.09 -10.14
C SER A 298 -20.73 30.76 -9.60
N ALA A 299 -21.99 30.41 -9.90
CA ALA A 299 -22.55 29.13 -9.50
C ALA A 299 -21.87 27.98 -10.28
N PRO A 300 -21.72 26.80 -9.67
CA PRO A 300 -21.27 25.61 -10.37
C PRO A 300 -22.28 25.29 -11.50
N GLN A 301 -21.86 25.42 -12.76
CA GLN A 301 -22.66 25.12 -13.96
C GLN A 301 -22.11 23.89 -14.68
#